data_AF-A0A0M4E1F7-F1
#
_entry.id   AF-A0A0M4E1F7-F1
#
_cell.length_a   1.000
_cell.length_b   1.000
_cell.length_c   1.000
_cell.angle_alpha   90.00
_cell.angle_beta   90.00
_cell.angle_gamma   90.00
#
_symmetry.space_group_name_H-M   'P 1'
#
loop_
_entity.id
_entity.type
_entity.pdbx_description
1 polymer ?
#
loop_
_entity_poly.entity_id
_entity_poly.type
_entity_poly.pdbx_seq_one_letter_code
_entity_poly.pdbx_strand_id
1 'polypeptide(L)'
;MDETRRDRDAEGRARNARPRDGLGRPLPYGSPGVERQPEGVVRTPDETLREAQRLLDAGMPFHAHEVFEDAWKSGPRAERELWRGLAQMAVGLTHGARGNRAGGARLLRRGAGALTSYGDAWPYGIGGGGLVDWAHELADRVEAGRPVDAEAEAPRLLG
;
A
#
# COMPACT_ATOMS: atom_id res chain seq x y z
N MET A 1 -22.16 17.13 -25.54
CA MET A 1 -20.93 17.94 -25.64
C MET A 1 -20.49 18.22 -24.21
N ASP A 2 -19.40 17.69 -23.69
CA ASP A 2 -18.14 17.29 -24.35
C ASP A 2 -17.58 16.03 -23.68
N GLU A 3 -17.17 15.08 -24.51
CA GLU A 3 -16.62 13.79 -24.11
C GLU A 3 -15.16 13.99 -23.70
N THR A 4 -14.86 13.71 -22.44
CA THR A 4 -13.59 13.08 -21.98
C THR A 4 -12.34 13.37 -22.82
N ARG A 5 -11.90 14.61 -22.93
CA ARG A 5 -10.50 14.88 -23.28
C ARG A 5 -9.66 14.46 -22.06
N ARG A 6 -9.22 13.20 -22.06
CA ARG A 6 -8.22 12.71 -21.11
C ARG A 6 -7.06 13.70 -21.17
N ASP A 7 -6.80 14.37 -20.05
CA ASP A 7 -5.68 15.28 -19.91
C ASP A 7 -4.41 14.48 -20.26
N ARG A 8 -3.65 14.99 -21.23
CA ARG A 8 -2.49 14.30 -21.79
C ARG A 8 -1.30 15.26 -21.77
N ASP A 9 -0.12 14.75 -21.43
CA ASP A 9 1.12 15.52 -21.57
C ASP A 9 1.49 15.73 -23.05
N ALA A 10 2.54 16.51 -23.29
CA ALA A 10 3.08 16.76 -24.62
C ALA A 10 3.52 15.47 -25.34
N GLU A 11 3.75 14.38 -24.60
CA GLU A 11 4.06 13.04 -25.14
C GLU A 11 2.81 12.13 -25.29
N GLY A 12 1.60 12.65 -25.05
CA GLY A 12 0.35 11.90 -25.20
C GLY A 12 0.02 10.93 -24.07
N ARG A 13 0.78 10.93 -22.97
CA ARG A 13 0.51 10.13 -21.77
C ARG A 13 -0.59 10.79 -20.97
N ALA A 14 -1.53 10.00 -20.44
CA ALA A 14 -2.60 10.53 -19.61
C ALA A 14 -1.99 11.19 -18.36
N ARG A 15 -2.02 12.53 -18.30
CA ARG A 15 -1.81 13.25 -17.05
C ARG A 15 -3.03 12.98 -16.20
N ASN A 16 -2.84 12.18 -15.16
CA ASN A 16 -3.90 11.89 -14.22
C ASN A 16 -4.09 13.10 -13.29
N ALA A 17 -4.41 14.27 -13.85
CA ALA A 17 -4.56 15.54 -13.13
C ALA A 17 -5.83 15.61 -12.27
N ARG A 18 -6.66 14.57 -12.32
CA ARG A 18 -7.85 14.50 -11.47
C ARG A 18 -7.40 14.25 -10.03
N PRO A 19 -7.77 15.11 -9.06
CA PRO A 19 -7.40 14.96 -7.66
C PRO A 19 -7.88 13.60 -7.11
N ARG A 20 -7.18 13.07 -6.11
CA ARG A 20 -7.48 11.77 -5.50
C ARG A 20 -7.50 11.86 -3.99
N ASP A 21 -8.25 10.98 -3.32
CA ASP A 21 -8.20 10.86 -1.86
C ASP A 21 -6.95 10.08 -1.40
N GLY A 22 -6.78 9.92 -0.07
CA GLY A 22 -5.68 9.16 0.53
C GLY A 22 -5.65 7.67 0.14
N LEU A 23 -6.78 7.17 -0.35
CA LEU A 23 -6.92 5.85 -0.93
C LEU A 23 -6.86 5.90 -2.45
N GLY A 24 -6.36 6.94 -3.10
CA GLY A 24 -6.19 7.03 -4.55
C GLY A 24 -7.48 7.00 -5.39
N ARG A 25 -8.68 7.15 -4.81
CA ARG A 25 -9.95 7.22 -5.55
C ARG A 25 -10.09 8.61 -6.18
N PRO A 26 -10.60 8.72 -7.41
CA PRO A 26 -10.71 10.02 -8.08
C PRO A 26 -11.80 10.90 -7.42
N LEU A 27 -11.44 12.14 -7.11
CA LEU A 27 -12.31 13.17 -6.54
C LEU A 27 -12.91 14.08 -7.62
N PRO A 28 -13.97 14.85 -7.32
CA PRO A 28 -14.43 15.91 -8.21
C PRO A 28 -13.33 16.94 -8.51
N TYR A 29 -13.33 17.51 -9.72
CA TYR A 29 -12.42 18.60 -10.06
C TYR A 29 -12.60 19.79 -9.11
N GLY A 30 -11.49 20.45 -8.76
CA GLY A 30 -11.48 21.55 -7.78
C GLY A 30 -11.49 21.10 -6.30
N SER A 31 -11.66 19.80 -6.02
CA SER A 31 -11.44 19.28 -4.67
C SER A 31 -9.94 19.22 -4.35
N PRO A 32 -9.51 19.52 -3.11
CA PRO A 32 -8.14 19.25 -2.70
C PRO A 32 -7.90 17.75 -2.76
N GLY A 33 -6.92 17.33 -3.57
CA GLY A 33 -6.44 15.96 -3.60
C GLY A 33 -5.29 15.75 -2.64
N VAL A 34 -5.00 14.49 -2.36
CA VAL A 34 -3.76 14.06 -1.71
C VAL A 34 -2.74 13.78 -2.81
N GLU A 35 -1.56 14.38 -2.68
CA GLU A 35 -0.45 14.18 -3.60
C GLU A 35 0.16 12.79 -3.39
N ARG A 36 0.55 12.13 -4.49
CA ARG A 36 1.23 10.84 -4.43
C ARG A 36 2.61 10.99 -3.80
N GLN A 37 3.16 9.88 -3.30
CA GLN A 37 4.54 9.90 -2.84
C GLN A 37 5.48 10.25 -4.01
N PRO A 38 6.53 11.06 -3.78
CA PRO A 38 7.55 11.30 -4.80
C PRO A 38 8.19 9.96 -5.19
N GLU A 39 8.23 9.67 -6.50
CA GLU A 39 8.80 8.43 -7.02
C GLU A 39 10.33 8.45 -6.96
N GLY A 40 10.94 7.30 -6.67
CA GLY A 40 12.40 7.13 -6.74
C GLY A 40 13.14 7.71 -5.53
N VAL A 41 12.45 7.96 -4.42
CA VAL A 41 13.12 8.42 -3.19
C VAL A 41 13.77 7.23 -2.49
N VAL A 42 15.09 7.23 -2.49
CA VAL A 42 15.89 6.22 -1.78
C VAL A 42 15.86 6.51 -0.28
N ARG A 43 15.41 5.54 0.50
CA ARG A 43 15.34 5.57 1.96
C ARG A 43 16.13 4.39 2.54
N THR A 44 16.67 4.56 3.74
CA THR A 44 17.14 3.41 4.53
C THR A 44 15.96 2.50 4.90
N PRO A 45 16.20 1.22 5.27
CA PRO A 45 15.13 0.34 5.75
C PRO A 45 14.32 0.96 6.91
N ASP A 46 14.99 1.56 7.89
CA ASP A 46 14.32 2.18 9.04
C ASP A 46 13.47 3.39 8.66
N GLU A 47 13.96 4.24 7.74
CA GLU A 47 13.19 5.38 7.22
C GLU A 47 12.00 4.91 6.38
N THR A 48 12.17 3.84 5.60
CA THR A 48 11.10 3.21 4.82
C THR A 48 9.98 2.74 5.74
N LEU A 49 10.33 2.00 6.81
CA LEU A 49 9.36 1.48 7.79
C LEU A 49 8.66 2.61 8.57
N ARG A 50 9.41 3.62 9.03
CA ARG A 50 8.83 4.76 9.74
C ARG A 50 7.87 5.57 8.88
N GLU A 51 8.25 5.86 7.64
CA GLU A 51 7.38 6.62 6.73
C GLU A 51 6.15 5.80 6.33
N ALA A 52 6.31 4.51 6.04
CA ALA A 52 5.18 3.64 5.76
C ALA A 52 4.22 3.52 6.96
N GLN A 53 4.74 3.38 8.19
CA GLN A 53 3.90 3.36 9.40
C GLN A 53 3.11 4.65 9.54
N ARG A 54 3.77 5.82 9.39
CA ARG A 54 3.11 7.13 9.48
C ARG A 54 1.95 7.27 8.48
N LEU A 55 2.12 6.72 7.27
CA LEU A 55 1.08 6.73 6.23
C LEU A 55 -0.05 5.75 6.54
N LEU A 56 0.27 4.56 7.05
CA LEU A 56 -0.74 3.59 7.48
C LEU A 56 -1.58 4.14 8.63
N ASP A 57 -0.93 4.72 9.65
CA ASP A 57 -1.57 5.38 10.79
C ASP A 57 -2.45 6.59 10.38
N ALA A 58 -2.25 7.13 9.17
CA ALA A 58 -3.06 8.21 8.59
C ALA A 58 -4.14 7.72 7.62
N GLY A 59 -4.40 6.40 7.55
CA GLY A 59 -5.37 5.82 6.61
C GLY A 59 -4.96 5.93 5.14
N MET A 60 -3.65 6.04 4.85
CA MET A 60 -3.08 6.20 3.51
C MET A 60 -2.29 4.96 3.04
N PRO A 61 -2.88 3.75 3.03
CA PRO A 61 -2.17 2.53 2.65
C PRO A 61 -1.70 2.49 1.19
N PHE A 62 -2.33 3.27 0.29
CA PHE A 62 -1.85 3.38 -1.09
C PHE A 62 -0.50 4.10 -1.15
N HIS A 63 -0.30 5.11 -0.31
CA HIS A 63 0.95 5.86 -0.24
C HIS A 63 2.03 5.03 0.48
N ALA A 64 1.65 4.26 1.51
CA ALA A 64 2.56 3.29 2.13
C ALA A 64 3.02 2.22 1.12
N HIS A 65 2.13 1.75 0.24
CA HIS A 65 2.49 0.87 -0.86
C HIS A 65 3.56 1.49 -1.77
N GLU A 66 3.42 2.77 -2.15
CA GLU A 66 4.42 3.46 -2.99
C GLU A 66 5.80 3.52 -2.30
N VAL A 67 5.84 3.76 -0.99
CA VAL A 67 7.09 3.75 -0.19
C VAL A 67 7.77 2.38 -0.23
N PHE A 68 7.02 1.30 -0.02
CA PHE A 68 7.57 -0.06 -0.11
C PHE A 68 7.96 -0.45 -1.54
N GLU A 69 7.24 0.03 -2.55
CA GLU A 69 7.56 -0.23 -3.95
C GLU A 69 8.90 0.43 -4.35
N ASP A 70 9.15 1.66 -3.87
CA ASP A 70 10.44 2.33 -4.06
C ASP A 70 11.58 1.54 -3.40
N ALA A 71 11.40 1.05 -2.17
CA ALA A 71 12.37 0.20 -1.50
C ALA A 71 12.59 -1.14 -2.24
N TRP A 72 11.54 -1.73 -2.81
CA TRP A 72 11.64 -2.94 -3.62
C TRP A 72 12.44 -2.71 -4.92
N LYS A 73 12.23 -1.58 -5.59
CA LYS A 73 12.89 -1.24 -6.86
C LYS A 73 14.35 -0.82 -6.68
N SER A 74 14.63 -0.06 -5.62
CA SER A 74 15.95 0.54 -5.37
C SER A 74 16.85 -0.26 -4.42
N GLY A 75 16.27 -1.11 -3.57
CA GLY A 75 16.98 -1.82 -2.52
C GLY A 75 17.78 -3.05 -2.98
N PRO A 76 18.57 -3.64 -2.06
CA PRO A 76 19.35 -4.85 -2.31
C PRO A 76 18.49 -6.03 -2.77
N ARG A 77 19.05 -6.88 -3.63
CA ARG A 77 18.34 -8.06 -4.17
C ARG A 77 17.83 -9.01 -3.08
N ALA A 78 18.58 -9.16 -1.98
CA ALA A 78 18.23 -10.04 -0.87
C ALA A 78 16.97 -9.59 -0.11
N GLU A 79 16.61 -8.32 -0.19
CA GLU A 79 15.46 -7.74 0.52
C GLU A 79 14.23 -7.58 -0.36
N ARG A 80 14.32 -7.95 -1.64
CA ARG A 80 13.23 -7.69 -2.61
C ARG A 80 11.91 -8.32 -2.21
N GLU A 81 11.93 -9.56 -1.72
CA GLU A 81 10.70 -10.23 -1.32
C GLU A 81 10.11 -9.64 -0.03
N LEU A 82 10.94 -9.12 0.88
CA LEU A 82 10.49 -8.35 2.04
C LEU A 82 9.66 -7.13 1.59
N TRP A 83 10.29 -6.25 0.80
CA TRP A 83 9.67 -5.00 0.37
C TRP A 83 8.45 -5.25 -0.52
N ARG A 84 8.52 -6.25 -1.40
CA ARG A 84 7.39 -6.65 -2.25
C ARG A 84 6.22 -7.21 -1.45
N GLY A 85 6.48 -8.01 -0.41
CA GLY A 85 5.45 -8.56 0.45
C GLY A 85 4.71 -7.46 1.23
N LEU A 86 5.45 -6.54 1.83
CA LEU A 86 4.90 -5.36 2.52
C LEU A 86 4.12 -4.45 1.56
N ALA A 87 4.64 -4.21 0.35
CA ALA A 87 3.93 -3.46 -0.69
C ALA A 87 2.59 -4.13 -1.06
N GLN A 88 2.55 -5.47 -1.17
CA GLN A 88 1.33 -6.23 -1.46
C GLN A 88 0.30 -6.14 -0.35
N MET A 89 0.74 -6.21 0.92
CA MET A 89 -0.13 -6.04 2.07
C MET A 89 -0.78 -4.65 2.09
N ALA A 90 0.01 -3.59 1.92
CA ALA A 90 -0.49 -2.21 1.90
C ALA A 90 -1.49 -1.96 0.75
N VAL A 91 -1.20 -2.45 -0.46
CA VAL A 91 -2.17 -2.32 -1.56
C VAL A 91 -3.38 -3.24 -1.37
N GLY A 92 -3.22 -4.38 -0.70
CA GLY A 92 -4.32 -5.26 -0.29
C GLY A 92 -5.31 -4.56 0.65
N LEU A 93 -4.81 -3.87 1.68
CA LEU A 93 -5.61 -3.00 2.55
C LEU A 93 -6.31 -1.89 1.75
N THR A 94 -5.59 -1.24 0.83
CA THR A 94 -6.18 -0.23 -0.07
C THR A 94 -7.37 -0.79 -0.86
N HIS A 95 -7.23 -2.00 -1.43
CA HIS A 95 -8.29 -2.64 -2.19
C HIS A 95 -9.49 -3.03 -1.30
N GLY A 96 -9.22 -3.56 -0.09
CA GLY A 96 -10.25 -3.86 0.90
C GLY A 96 -11.06 -2.61 1.27
N ALA A 97 -10.38 -1.51 1.60
CA ALA A 97 -11.02 -0.23 1.95
C ALA A 97 -11.82 0.38 0.78
N ARG A 98 -11.44 0.10 -0.47
CA ARG A 98 -12.19 0.48 -1.69
C ARG A 98 -13.35 -0.47 -2.02
N GLY A 99 -13.57 -1.52 -1.22
CA GLY A 99 -14.63 -2.52 -1.45
C GLY A 99 -14.31 -3.58 -2.49
N ASN A 100 -13.07 -3.64 -3.00
CA ASN A 100 -12.63 -4.74 -3.87
C ASN A 100 -12.24 -5.95 -3.00
N ARG A 101 -13.25 -6.74 -2.63
CA ARG A 101 -13.12 -7.87 -1.70
C ARG A 101 -12.13 -8.93 -2.21
N ALA A 102 -12.39 -9.46 -3.39
CA ALA A 102 -11.58 -10.53 -3.98
C ALA A 102 -10.13 -10.08 -4.22
N GLY A 103 -9.94 -8.86 -4.73
CA GLY A 103 -8.61 -8.30 -4.97
C GLY A 103 -7.84 -8.02 -3.68
N GLY A 104 -8.51 -7.42 -2.68
CA GLY A 104 -7.91 -7.09 -1.38
C GLY A 104 -7.45 -8.33 -0.63
N ALA A 105 -8.35 -9.29 -0.43
CA ALA A 105 -8.04 -10.54 0.27
C ALA A 105 -6.92 -11.33 -0.42
N ARG A 106 -6.94 -11.41 -1.77
CA ARG A 106 -5.89 -12.08 -2.54
C ARG A 106 -4.52 -11.44 -2.34
N LEU A 107 -4.43 -10.11 -2.34
CA LEU A 107 -3.16 -9.39 -2.19
C LEU A 107 -2.60 -9.50 -0.78
N LEU A 108 -3.46 -9.41 0.25
CA LEU A 108 -3.08 -9.61 1.66
C LEU A 108 -2.46 -11.00 1.87
N ARG A 109 -3.17 -12.06 1.43
CA ARG A 109 -2.68 -13.45 1.56
C ARG A 109 -1.41 -13.69 0.77
N ARG A 110 -1.28 -13.09 -0.42
CA ARG A 110 -0.06 -13.20 -1.23
C ARG A 110 1.14 -12.53 -0.55
N GLY A 111 0.93 -11.34 0.02
CA GLY A 111 1.95 -10.63 0.79
C GLY A 111 2.39 -11.46 2.00
N ALA A 112 1.44 -11.99 2.77
CA ALA A 112 1.71 -12.87 3.91
C ALA A 112 2.52 -14.11 3.52
N GLY A 113 2.09 -14.83 2.48
CA GLY A 113 2.78 -16.03 1.99
C GLY A 113 4.19 -15.76 1.45
N ALA A 114 4.44 -14.58 0.88
CA ALA A 114 5.78 -14.20 0.42
C ALA A 114 6.76 -13.99 1.58
N LEU A 115 6.25 -13.70 2.77
CA LEU A 115 7.07 -13.38 3.95
C LEU A 115 7.19 -14.54 4.95
N THR A 116 6.47 -15.65 4.74
CA THR A 116 6.53 -16.83 5.62
C THR A 116 7.95 -17.40 5.75
N SER A 117 8.81 -17.25 4.74
CA SER A 117 10.20 -17.72 4.77
C SER A 117 11.09 -17.04 5.80
N TYR A 118 10.70 -15.88 6.33
CA TYR A 118 11.45 -15.17 7.37
C TYR A 118 11.27 -15.80 8.76
N GLY A 119 10.21 -16.60 8.99
CA GLY A 119 9.95 -17.23 10.29
C GLY A 119 9.96 -16.22 11.44
N ASP A 120 10.77 -16.46 12.46
CA ASP A 120 10.98 -15.52 13.59
C ASP A 120 12.13 -14.52 13.35
N ALA A 121 12.89 -14.68 12.25
CA ALA A 121 14.11 -13.92 11.98
C ALA A 121 13.86 -12.74 11.03
N TRP A 122 12.96 -11.84 11.43
CA TRP A 122 12.65 -10.66 10.63
C TRP A 122 13.73 -9.57 10.78
N PRO A 123 14.20 -8.97 9.68
CA PRO A 123 15.17 -7.89 9.77
C PRO A 123 14.52 -6.59 10.25
N TYR A 124 15.35 -5.63 10.66
CA TYR A 124 14.96 -4.24 10.97
C TYR A 124 13.91 -4.08 12.09
N GLY A 125 13.79 -5.06 12.99
CA GLY A 125 12.85 -5.02 14.11
C GLY A 125 11.37 -5.15 13.70
N ILE A 126 11.11 -5.70 12.51
CA ILE A 126 9.75 -5.90 12.02
C ILE A 126 9.02 -6.94 12.88
N GLY A 127 7.80 -6.62 13.31
CA GLY A 127 6.90 -7.48 14.10
C GLY A 127 6.26 -8.58 13.25
N GLY A 128 7.07 -9.38 12.57
CA GLY A 128 6.69 -10.22 11.45
C GLY A 128 5.53 -11.19 11.68
N GLY A 129 5.53 -11.90 12.81
CA GLY A 129 4.44 -12.82 13.17
C GLY A 129 3.08 -12.09 13.24
N GLY A 130 3.05 -10.96 13.95
CA GLY A 130 1.85 -10.12 14.06
C GLY A 130 1.39 -9.55 12.71
N LEU A 131 2.31 -9.23 11.79
CA LEU A 131 1.95 -8.77 10.45
C LEU A 131 1.35 -9.87 9.57
N VAL A 132 1.89 -11.09 9.64
CA VAL A 132 1.37 -12.23 8.88
C VAL A 132 -0.04 -12.57 9.37
N ASP A 133 -0.23 -12.67 10.69
CA ASP A 133 -1.53 -12.94 11.30
C ASP A 133 -2.55 -11.85 10.94
N TRP A 134 -2.17 -10.57 11.09
CA TRP A 134 -2.99 -9.44 10.69
C TRP A 134 -3.45 -9.53 9.22
N ALA A 135 -2.54 -9.86 8.30
CA ALA A 135 -2.87 -9.93 6.88
C ALA A 135 -3.87 -11.06 6.58
N HIS A 136 -3.74 -12.20 7.26
CA HIS A 136 -4.69 -13.30 7.12
C HIS A 136 -6.07 -12.95 7.69
N GLU A 137 -6.12 -12.42 8.92
CA GLU A 137 -7.39 -12.04 9.55
C GLU A 137 -8.12 -10.94 8.77
N LEU A 138 -7.39 -9.93 8.29
CA LEU A 138 -7.98 -8.88 7.48
C LEU A 138 -8.48 -9.43 6.14
N ALA A 139 -7.75 -10.36 5.50
CA ALA A 139 -8.20 -10.99 4.27
C ALA A 139 -9.54 -11.72 4.46
N ASP A 140 -9.69 -12.44 5.58
CA ASP A 140 -10.93 -13.12 5.93
C ASP A 140 -12.09 -12.14 6.16
N ARG A 141 -11.84 -11.03 6.87
CA ARG A 141 -12.85 -9.95 7.05
C ARG A 141 -13.27 -9.32 5.73
N VAL A 142 -12.31 -9.02 4.86
CA VAL A 142 -12.53 -8.43 3.53
C VAL A 142 -13.37 -9.37 2.67
N GLU A 143 -13.06 -10.66 2.67
CA GLU A 143 -13.77 -11.68 1.89
C GLU A 143 -15.21 -11.90 2.39
N ALA A 144 -15.41 -11.84 3.71
CA ALA A 144 -16.73 -11.81 4.34
C ALA A 144 -17.55 -10.53 4.03
N GLY A 145 -16.97 -9.56 3.32
CA GLY A 145 -17.63 -8.34 2.89
C GLY A 145 -17.83 -7.32 4.00
N ARG A 146 -17.08 -7.42 5.10
CA ARG A 146 -17.09 -6.41 6.15
C ARG A 146 -16.46 -5.11 5.62
N PRO A 147 -17.03 -3.93 5.92
CA PRO A 147 -16.38 -2.66 5.62
C PRO A 147 -14.99 -2.61 6.26
N VAL A 148 -14.03 -2.05 5.53
CA VAL A 148 -12.65 -1.91 5.97
C VAL A 148 -12.35 -0.42 6.10
N ASP A 149 -12.08 0.01 7.32
CA ASP A 149 -11.53 1.33 7.62
C ASP A 149 -10.01 1.22 7.56
N ALA A 150 -9.37 1.96 6.67
CA ALA A 150 -7.94 1.82 6.42
C ALA A 150 -7.06 2.30 7.59
N GLU A 151 -7.53 3.28 8.37
CA GLU A 151 -6.82 3.81 9.52
C GLU A 151 -6.96 2.88 10.72
N ALA A 152 -8.20 2.42 10.99
CA ALA A 152 -8.46 1.51 12.11
C ALA A 152 -7.85 0.11 11.90
N GLU A 153 -7.69 -0.33 10.65
CA GLU A 153 -7.11 -1.62 10.29
C GLU A 153 -5.60 -1.53 10.01
N ALA A 154 -4.96 -0.37 10.26
CA ALA A 154 -3.53 -0.17 10.04
C ALA A 154 -2.70 -1.10 10.95
N PRO A 155 -1.75 -1.88 10.39
CA PRO A 155 -0.90 -2.74 11.18
C PRO A 155 0.21 -1.96 11.89
N ARG A 156 0.78 -2.54 12.95
CA ARG A 156 2.07 -2.11 13.50
C ARG A 156 3.20 -2.86 12.80
N LEU A 157 4.06 -2.14 12.11
CA LEU A 157 5.17 -2.70 11.34
C LEU A 157 6.32 -3.16 12.22
N LEU A 158 6.59 -2.42 13.30
CA LEU A 158 7.67 -2.71 14.25
C LEU A 158 7.11 -3.44 15.48
N GLY A 159 7.88 -4.40 15.99
CA GLY A 159 7.57 -5.22 17.18
C GLY A 159 8.18 -4.70 18.47
#